data_AF-A0A1A8EFI0-F1
#
_entry.id   AF-A0A1A8EFI0-F1
#
_cell.length_a   1.000
_cell.length_b   1.000
_cell.length_c   1.000
_cell.angle_alpha   90.00
_cell.angle_beta   90.00
_cell.angle_gamma   90.00
#
_symmetry.space_group_name_H-M   'P 1'
#
loop_
_entity.id
_entity.type
_entity.pdbx_description
1 polymer ?
#
loop_
_entity_poly.entity_id
_entity_poly.type
_entity_poly.pdbx_seq_one_letter_code
_entity_poly.pdbx_strand_id
1 'polypeptide(L)' 'MERQRRINPKGDAKYHIENGKDKVGFDVEYISAYKGRGVFVTTSFQKGDFLLEYRGELISKEECERRQRVYH' A
#
# COMPACT_ATOMS: atom_id res chain seq x y z
N MET A 1 22.96 -9.98 -14.13
CA MET A 1 21.79 -9.67 -13.28
C MET A 1 21.54 -10.88 -12.40
N GLU A 2 21.93 -10.82 -11.12
CA GLU A 2 21.65 -11.91 -10.18
C GLU A 2 20.14 -12.08 -10.04
N ARG A 3 19.65 -13.32 -10.17
CA ARG A 3 18.26 -13.63 -9.85
C ARG A 3 18.11 -13.55 -8.33
N GLN A 4 17.62 -12.42 -7.83
CA GLN A 4 17.15 -12.31 -6.46
C GLN A 4 16.18 -13.47 -6.20
N ARG A 5 16.41 -14.21 -5.11
CA ARG A 5 15.50 -15.28 -4.70
C ARG A 5 14.12 -14.65 -4.48
N ARG A 6 13.14 -15.14 -5.24
CA ARG A 6 11.77 -14.62 -5.19
C ARG A 6 11.22 -14.83 -3.78
N ILE A 7 10.88 -13.73 -3.10
CA ILE A 7 10.23 -13.77 -1.80
C ILE A 7 8.78 -14.22 -2.01
N ASN A 8 8.25 -15.07 -1.12
CA ASN A 8 6.84 -15.44 -1.15
C ASN A 8 5.97 -14.21 -0.81
N PRO A 9 5.13 -13.72 -1.73
CA PRO A 9 4.38 -12.47 -1.52
C PRO A 9 3.39 -12.54 -0.35
N LYS A 10 2.83 -13.73 -0.04
CA LYS A 10 1.92 -13.88 1.11
C LYS A 10 2.68 -13.85 2.44
N GLY A 11 3.86 -14.47 2.48
CA GLY A 11 4.73 -14.43 3.66
C GLY A 11 5.26 -13.02 3.92
N ASP A 12 5.64 -12.33 2.84
CA ASP A 12 6.10 -10.94 2.87
C ASP A 12 4.99 -9.99 3.35
N ALA A 13 3.78 -10.14 2.81
CA ALA A 13 2.60 -9.42 3.27
C ALA A 13 2.38 -9.62 4.77
N LYS A 14 2.33 -10.88 5.21
CA LYS A 14 2.12 -11.22 6.63
C LYS A 14 3.17 -10.57 7.53
N TYR A 15 4.45 -10.65 7.16
CA TYR A 15 5.53 -10.03 7.92
C TYR A 15 5.32 -8.51 8.08
N HIS A 16 5.06 -7.79 7.00
CA HIS A 16 4.88 -6.34 7.05
C HIS A 16 3.61 -5.90 7.79
N ILE A 17 2.50 -6.61 7.58
CA ILE A 17 1.21 -6.35 8.23
C ILE A 17 1.31 -6.58 9.74
N GLU A 18 1.85 -7.72 10.18
CA GLU A 18 1.99 -8.05 11.60
C GLU A 18 2.94 -7.10 12.34
N ASN A 19 3.94 -6.56 11.65
CA ASN A 19 4.85 -5.56 12.22
C ASN A 19 4.32 -4.13 12.13
N GLY A 20 3.17 -3.90 11.47
CA GLY A 20 2.60 -2.57 11.26
C GLY A 20 3.56 -1.62 10.52
N LYS A 21 4.44 -2.16 9.67
CA LYS A 21 5.48 -1.40 8.97
C LYS A 21 5.38 -1.58 7.47
N ASP A 22 5.40 -0.46 6.77
CA ASP A 22 5.41 -0.45 5.32
C ASP A 22 6.71 -1.03 4.79
N LYS A 23 6.59 -1.69 3.63
CA LYS A 23 7.75 -2.18 2.91
C LYS A 23 8.56 -0.99 2.41
N VAL A 24 9.88 -1.11 2.46
CA VAL A 24 10.79 -0.09 1.91
C VAL A 24 10.69 -0.06 0.38
N GLY A 25 11.11 1.04 -0.24
CA GLY A 25 11.07 1.20 -1.69
C GLY A 25 9.92 2.07 -2.19
N PHE A 26 9.31 2.87 -1.31
CA PHE A 26 8.25 3.81 -1.66
C PHE A 26 8.50 5.17 -1.02
N ASP A 27 8.23 6.23 -1.77
CA ASP A 27 8.24 7.62 -1.29
C ASP A 27 6.96 8.35 -1.69
N VAL A 28 6.61 9.37 -0.91
CA VAL A 28 5.44 10.21 -1.18
C VAL A 28 5.87 11.51 -1.84
N GLU A 29 5.39 11.75 -3.05
CA GLU A 29 5.69 12.95 -3.81
C GLU A 29 4.42 13.73 -4.15
N TYR A 30 4.56 15.04 -4.36
CA TYR A 30 3.48 15.88 -4.86
C TYR A 30 3.34 15.71 -6.38
N ILE A 31 2.13 15.42 -6.85
CA ILE A 31 1.85 15.23 -8.28
C ILE A 31 1.36 16.54 -8.90
N SER A 32 0.28 17.13 -8.35
CA SER A 32 -0.32 18.37 -8.88
C SER A 32 -1.36 18.93 -7.93
N ALA A 33 -1.83 20.15 -8.17
CA ALA A 33 -2.87 20.78 -7.35
C ALA A 33 -4.22 20.04 -7.47
N TYR A 34 -4.45 19.39 -8.61
CA TYR A 34 -5.66 18.62 -8.86
C TYR A 34 -5.64 17.24 -8.19
N LYS A 35 -4.48 16.56 -8.15
CA LYS A 35 -4.35 15.19 -7.61
C LYS A 35 -3.84 15.14 -6.18
N GLY A 36 -3.12 16.16 -5.72
CA GLY A 36 -2.41 16.15 -4.45
C GLY A 36 -1.12 15.32 -4.52
N ARG A 37 -0.95 14.41 -3.56
CA ARG A 37 0.24 13.56 -3.41
C ARG A 37 -0.01 12.15 -3.94
N GLY A 38 1.07 11.48 -4.36
CA GLY A 38 1.06 10.07 -4.73
C GLY A 38 2.25 9.32 -4.16
N VAL A 39 2.19 7.99 -4.26
CA VAL A 39 3.24 7.08 -3.80
C VAL A 39 4.01 6.60 -5.03
N PHE A 40 5.34 6.75 -5.00
CA PHE A 40 6.26 6.39 -6.07
C PHE A 40 7.20 5.31 -5.59
N VAL A 41 7.58 4.40 -6.50
CA VAL A 41 8.58 3.37 -6.20
C VAL A 41 9.99 3.95 -6.30
N THR A 42 10.85 3.66 -5.31
CA THR A 42 12.27 4.02 -5.31
C THR A 42 13.19 2.84 -5.61
N THR A 43 12.61 1.64 -5.71
CA THR A 43 13.30 0.40 -6.06
C THR A 43 12.51 -0.38 -7.11
N SER A 44 13.16 -1.34 -7.78
CA SER A 44 12.49 -2.18 -8.76
C SER A 44 11.67 -3.28 -8.09
N PHE A 45 10.42 -3.43 -8.52
CA PHE A 45 9.53 -4.53 -8.14
C PHE A 45 9.22 -5.41 -9.35
N GLN A 46 9.03 -6.72 -9.10
CA GLN A 46 8.66 -7.68 -10.12
C GLN A 46 7.18 -8.03 -10.05
N LYS A 47 6.65 -8.56 -11.16
CA LYS A 47 5.26 -9.02 -11.22
C LYS A 47 5.01 -10.08 -10.13
N GLY A 48 3.98 -9.82 -9.33
CA GLY A 48 3.52 -10.70 -8.26
C GLY A 48 4.29 -10.54 -6.94
N ASP A 49 5.10 -9.49 -6.80
CA ASP A 49 5.63 -9.09 -5.51
C ASP A 49 4.54 -8.43 -4.66
N PHE A 50 4.65 -8.58 -3.35
CA PHE A 50 3.90 -7.76 -2.42
C PHE A 50 4.51 -6.36 -2.37
N LEU A 51 3.64 -5.34 -2.44
CA LEU A 51 4.01 -3.93 -2.42
C LEU A 51 3.74 -3.34 -1.03
N LEU A 52 2.47 -3.07 -0.73
CA LEU A 52 2.02 -2.43 0.51
C LEU A 52 0.65 -2.96 0.92
N GLU A 53 0.33 -2.81 2.19
CA GLU A 53 -1.02 -2.98 2.72
C GLU A 53 -1.82 -1.69 2.53
N TYR A 54 -3.06 -1.79 2.05
CA TYR A 54 -4.00 -0.68 2.13
C TYR A 54 -4.58 -0.60 3.54
N ARG A 55 -3.89 0.13 4.41
CA ARG A 55 -4.30 0.26 5.81
C ARG A 55 -5.53 1.14 5.96
N GLY A 56 -6.45 0.65 6.79
CA GLY A 56 -7.67 1.35 7.16
C GLY A 56 -8.47 0.50 8.13
N GLU A 57 -9.65 1.00 8.46
CA GLU A 57 -10.60 0.26 9.28
C GLU A 57 -11.50 -0.58 8.36
N LEU A 58 -11.57 -1.89 8.62
CA LEU A 58 -12.56 -2.74 7.98
C LEU A 58 -13.91 -2.45 8.62
N ILE A 59 -14.78 -1.77 7.88
CA ILE A 59 -16.08 -1.29 8.35
C ILE A 59 -17.23 -1.99 7.60
N SER A 60 -18.42 -1.96 8.21
CA SER A 60 -19.64 -2.44 7.56
C SER A 60 -20.10 -1.49 6.46
N LYS A 61 -21.05 -1.94 5.64
CA LYS A 61 -21.64 -1.12 4.57
C LYS A 61 -22.36 0.10 5.15
N GLU A 62 -23.10 -0.09 6.24
CA GLU A 62 -23.86 0.97 6.91
C GLU A 62 -22.92 2.07 7.43
N GLU A 63 -21.78 1.68 8.01
CA GLU A 63 -20.77 2.63 8.48
C GLU A 63 -20.07 3.34 7.32
N CYS A 64 -19.81 2.64 6.21
CA CYS A 64 -19.31 3.25 4.98
C CYS A 64 -20.26 4.32 4.45
N GLU A 65 -21.56 4.01 4.32
CA GLU A 65 -22.59 4.95 3.86
C GLU A 65 -22.76 6.14 4.82
N ARG A 66 -22.62 5.93 6.13
CA ARG A 66 -22.61 7.00 7.12
C ARG A 66 -21.41 7.92 6.94
N ARG A 67 -20.19 7.39 6.82
CA ARG A 67 -18.97 8.19 6.58
C ARG A 67 -19.03 8.94 5.26
N GLN A 68 -19.53 8.30 4.21
CA GLN A 68 -19.64 8.93 2.89
C GLN A 68 -20.52 10.20 2.96
N ARG A 69 -21.67 10.17 3.64
CA ARG A 69 -22.54 11.35 3.80
C ARG A 69 -21.93 12.49 4.62
N VAL A 70 -20.93 12.21 5.45
CA VAL A 70 -20.27 13.23 6.28
C VAL A 70 -19.11 13.88 5.54
N TYR A 71 -18.38 13.11 4.73
CA TYR A 71 -17.14 13.56 4.09
C TYR A 71 -17.28 13.88 2.59
N HIS A 72 -18.39 13.52 1.94
CA HIS A 72 -18.68 13.76 0.52
C HIS A 72 -20.06 14.38 0.33
#